data_AF-A0A7L1PYJ8-F1
#
_entry.id   AF-A0A7L1PYJ8-F1
#
_cell.length_a   1.000
_cell.length_b   1.000
_cell.length_c   1.000
_cell.angle_alpha   90.00
_cell.angle_beta   90.00
_cell.angle_gamma   90.00
#
_symmetry.space_group_name_H-M   'P 1'
#
loop_
_entity.id
_entity.type
_entity.pdbx_description
1 polymer ?
#
loop_
_entity_poly.entity_id
_entity_poly.type
_entity_poly.pdbx_seq_one_letter_code
_entity_poly.pdbx_strand_id
1 'polypeptide(L)'
;QRRRGDLSGFVRLHPGGEQLLRRRAGTDVSAALDGPPHRHSANARRWLEQYYVGEIEPGDEQGFAAPNPATVAQLCAWYQDDLWVPQHYNHCLLPQDLVDWQKPLLWQVGYLGEKYDEWVHQPVDRPIRLFHSDFLESLSKTAWYVVFMVWTPVVLYLSWVSYTSLAQGNTRLFSSFTTEYSIPVHKYYFPFIFLLGMILWSLLEYLIHRFVFHMKPPASNYYLITLHFLLHGQHHKSPFDSSRLVFPPVPASLVIGFFYGVLRLLLPEVLGLSVFVGGLCGYVIYDMMHYYLHYGSPKKGTYLYGLKAYHVKHHFEHQKSGFGISTRFWDYPFRTLIPEESFKKED
;
A
#
# COMPACT_ATOMS: atom_id res chain seq x y z
N GLN A 1 -19.72 -27.05 -10.76
CA GLN A 1 -19.95 -27.53 -9.38
C GLN A 1 -19.94 -26.32 -8.46
N ARG A 2 -20.77 -26.30 -7.41
CA ARG A 2 -20.87 -25.18 -6.47
C ARG A 2 -19.85 -25.37 -5.35
N ARG A 3 -19.02 -24.35 -5.14
CA ARG A 3 -17.91 -24.39 -4.18
C ARG A 3 -18.26 -23.67 -2.90
N ARG A 4 -17.76 -24.17 -1.77
CA ARG A 4 -17.83 -23.56 -0.44
C ARG A 4 -16.47 -22.99 -0.05
N GLY A 5 -16.46 -21.79 0.53
CA GLY A 5 -15.25 -21.18 1.10
C GLY A 5 -15.48 -20.56 2.47
N ASP A 6 -14.43 -20.52 3.28
CA ASP A 6 -14.43 -19.90 4.62
C ASP A 6 -13.71 -18.54 4.58
N LEU A 7 -14.49 -17.47 4.60
CA LEU A 7 -13.98 -16.09 4.54
C LEU A 7 -13.76 -15.46 5.93
N SER A 8 -13.76 -16.24 7.02
CA SER A 8 -13.65 -15.72 8.39
C SER A 8 -12.39 -14.87 8.58
N GLY A 9 -11.25 -15.34 8.05
CA GLY A 9 -9.98 -14.58 8.08
C GLY A 9 -9.93 -13.37 7.15
N PHE A 10 -10.73 -13.37 6.08
CA PHE A 10 -10.77 -12.29 5.09
C PHE A 10 -11.76 -11.17 5.44
N VAL A 11 -12.69 -11.42 6.36
CA VAL A 11 -13.86 -10.56 6.58
C VAL A 11 -13.50 -9.10 6.88
N ARG A 12 -12.42 -8.88 7.65
CA ARG A 12 -11.92 -7.54 8.02
C ARG A 12 -11.08 -6.89 6.93
N LEU A 13 -10.54 -7.70 6.02
CA LEU A 13 -9.69 -7.26 4.89
C LEU A 13 -10.53 -6.95 3.65
N HIS A 14 -11.79 -7.36 3.62
CA HIS A 14 -12.68 -7.18 2.49
C HIS A 14 -12.88 -5.68 2.13
N PRO A 15 -12.59 -5.26 0.88
CA PRO A 15 -12.65 -3.86 0.47
C PRO A 15 -14.03 -3.22 0.57
N GLY A 16 -15.09 -4.00 0.33
CA GLY A 16 -16.48 -3.54 0.49
C GLY A 16 -16.94 -3.43 1.95
N GLY A 17 -16.05 -3.72 2.90
CA GLY A 17 -16.28 -3.68 4.33
C GLY A 17 -16.81 -5.00 4.89
N GLU A 18 -16.52 -5.22 6.16
CA GLU A 18 -16.86 -6.42 6.93
C GLU A 18 -18.37 -6.69 6.97
N GLN A 19 -19.18 -5.64 7.11
CA GLN A 19 -20.64 -5.77 7.22
C GLN A 19 -21.28 -6.40 5.98
N LEU A 20 -20.69 -6.22 4.79
CA LEU A 20 -21.23 -6.77 3.55
C LEU A 20 -21.13 -8.29 3.54
N LEU A 21 -19.97 -8.83 3.93
CA LEU A 21 -19.74 -10.27 4.00
C LEU A 21 -20.57 -10.91 5.11
N ARG A 22 -20.64 -10.27 6.30
CA ARG A 22 -21.43 -10.79 7.42
C ARG A 22 -22.92 -10.94 7.09
N ARG A 23 -23.49 -10.02 6.31
CA ARG A 23 -24.90 -10.09 5.87
C ARG A 23 -25.18 -11.23 4.89
N ARG A 24 -24.17 -11.72 4.17
CA ARG A 24 -24.29 -12.77 3.16
C ARG A 24 -23.71 -14.12 3.63
N ALA A 25 -23.31 -14.22 4.90
CA ALA A 25 -22.77 -15.45 5.46
C ALA A 25 -23.80 -16.59 5.36
N GLY A 26 -23.37 -17.75 4.84
CA GLY A 26 -24.23 -18.92 4.65
C GLY A 26 -25.16 -18.86 3.42
N THR A 27 -25.06 -17.81 2.59
CA THR A 27 -25.88 -17.66 1.37
C THR A 27 -25.05 -17.88 0.09
N ASP A 28 -25.69 -18.23 -1.02
CA ASP A 28 -25.03 -18.20 -2.34
C ASP A 28 -24.71 -16.76 -2.72
N VAL A 29 -23.45 -16.54 -3.12
CA VAL A 29 -22.94 -15.22 -3.51
C VAL A 29 -22.58 -15.16 -4.98
N SER A 30 -22.90 -16.19 -5.77
CA SER A 30 -22.46 -16.31 -7.17
C SER A 30 -22.95 -15.13 -7.99
N ALA A 31 -24.24 -14.78 -7.90
CA ALA A 31 -24.81 -13.59 -8.53
C ALA A 31 -24.20 -12.28 -7.99
N ALA A 32 -23.88 -12.23 -6.69
CA ALA A 32 -23.29 -11.04 -6.07
C ALA A 32 -21.84 -10.78 -6.52
N LEU A 33 -21.13 -11.80 -7.00
CA LEU A 33 -19.79 -11.64 -7.58
C LEU A 33 -19.83 -11.01 -8.97
N ASP A 34 -20.91 -11.24 -9.73
CA ASP A 34 -21.13 -10.65 -11.05
C ASP A 34 -21.80 -9.25 -10.97
N GLY A 35 -22.38 -8.91 -9.81
CA GLY A 35 -23.02 -7.63 -9.53
C GLY A 35 -24.55 -7.68 -9.68
N PRO A 36 -25.28 -6.63 -9.29
CA PRO A 36 -24.84 -5.39 -8.62
C PRO A 36 -24.40 -5.58 -7.14
N PRO A 37 -23.65 -4.63 -6.52
CA PRO A 37 -23.37 -3.26 -6.98
C PRO A 37 -22.05 -3.05 -7.75
N HIS A 38 -21.19 -4.06 -7.83
CA HIS A 38 -19.98 -4.03 -8.65
C HIS A 38 -19.63 -5.45 -9.11
N ARG A 39 -18.88 -5.56 -10.21
CA ARG A 39 -18.39 -6.85 -10.69
C ARG A 39 -17.02 -7.13 -10.08
N HIS A 40 -16.81 -8.34 -9.56
CA HIS A 40 -15.51 -8.73 -9.02
C HIS A 40 -14.54 -9.10 -10.15
N SER A 41 -13.31 -8.59 -10.06
CA SER A 41 -12.23 -8.84 -11.03
C SER A 41 -11.79 -10.31 -11.06
N ALA A 42 -11.03 -10.69 -12.10
CA ALA A 42 -10.45 -12.03 -12.18
C ALA A 42 -9.51 -12.34 -10.99
N ASN A 43 -8.73 -11.34 -10.54
CA ASN A 43 -7.89 -11.48 -9.35
C ASN A 43 -8.72 -11.67 -8.08
N ALA A 44 -9.84 -10.96 -7.92
CA ALA A 44 -10.74 -11.17 -6.78
C ALA A 44 -11.34 -12.58 -6.77
N ARG A 45 -11.68 -13.14 -7.95
CA ARG A 45 -12.17 -14.53 -8.05
C ARG A 45 -11.09 -15.55 -7.72
N ARG A 46 -9.88 -15.37 -8.25
CA ARG A 46 -8.72 -16.21 -7.91
C ARG A 46 -8.37 -16.12 -6.43
N TRP A 47 -8.53 -14.94 -5.83
CA TRP A 47 -8.34 -14.74 -4.40
C TRP A 47 -9.28 -15.61 -3.57
N LEU A 48 -10.56 -15.73 -3.97
CA LEU A 48 -11.53 -16.60 -3.28
C LEU A 48 -11.14 -18.08 -3.29
N GLU A 49 -10.39 -18.54 -4.30
CA GLU A 49 -9.92 -19.93 -4.37
C GLU A 49 -9.00 -20.28 -3.18
N GLN A 50 -8.36 -19.28 -2.56
CA GLN A 50 -7.50 -19.47 -1.39
C GLN A 50 -8.29 -19.83 -0.12
N TYR A 51 -9.59 -19.56 -0.10
CA TYR A 51 -10.47 -19.85 1.03
C TYR A 51 -11.37 -21.06 0.77
N TYR A 52 -11.11 -21.82 -0.30
CA TYR A 52 -11.90 -22.99 -0.66
C TYR A 52 -11.82 -24.09 0.41
N VAL A 53 -12.98 -24.60 0.84
CA VAL A 53 -13.11 -25.65 1.87
C VAL A 53 -13.65 -26.95 1.28
N GLY A 54 -14.42 -26.91 0.19
CA GLY A 54 -15.00 -28.11 -0.42
C GLY A 54 -16.08 -27.80 -1.45
N GLU A 55 -16.57 -28.84 -2.13
CA GLU A 55 -17.74 -28.75 -3.01
C GLU A 55 -19.03 -28.92 -2.18
N ILE A 56 -20.14 -28.32 -2.66
CA ILE A 56 -21.47 -28.50 -2.08
C ILE A 56 -22.14 -29.67 -2.80
N GLU A 57 -22.60 -30.68 -2.06
CA GLU A 57 -23.32 -31.82 -2.63
C GLU A 57 -24.73 -31.40 -3.12
N PRO A 58 -25.24 -32.00 -4.22
CA PRO A 58 -26.60 -31.74 -4.68
C PRO A 58 -27.63 -32.21 -3.65
N GLY A 59 -28.24 -31.28 -2.92
CA GLY A 59 -29.26 -31.57 -1.89
C GLY A 59 -29.05 -30.86 -0.55
N ASP A 60 -27.84 -30.41 -0.26
CA ASP A 60 -27.46 -29.70 0.99
C ASP A 60 -27.76 -28.18 0.96
N GLU A 61 -28.57 -27.72 0.00
CA GLU A 61 -28.82 -26.30 -0.25
C GLU A 61 -29.62 -25.59 0.87
N GLN A 62 -30.27 -26.34 1.77
CA GLN A 62 -31.14 -25.80 2.82
C GLN A 62 -30.55 -25.82 4.24
N GLY A 63 -29.27 -26.21 4.40
CA GLY A 63 -28.68 -26.53 5.70
C GLY A 63 -27.75 -25.49 6.35
N PHE A 64 -27.65 -24.25 5.87
CA PHE A 64 -26.70 -23.28 6.42
C PHE A 64 -27.40 -22.24 7.30
N ALA A 65 -27.80 -22.65 8.51
CA ALA A 65 -28.15 -21.69 9.55
C ALA A 65 -26.94 -20.75 9.78
N ALA A 66 -27.19 -19.43 9.78
CA ALA A 66 -26.17 -18.45 10.12
C ALA A 66 -25.52 -18.88 11.47
N PRO A 67 -24.18 -18.95 11.54
CA PRO A 67 -23.53 -19.30 12.80
C PRO A 67 -23.98 -18.33 13.88
N ASN A 68 -24.33 -18.87 15.05
CA ASN A 68 -24.83 -18.07 16.18
C ASN A 68 -23.88 -16.87 16.42
N PRO A 69 -24.41 -15.64 16.61
CA PRO A 69 -23.60 -14.46 16.91
C PRO A 69 -22.54 -14.68 17.99
N ALA A 70 -22.81 -15.53 18.99
CA ALA A 70 -21.86 -15.91 20.03
C ALA A 70 -20.67 -16.75 19.50
N THR A 71 -20.91 -17.66 18.55
CA THR A 71 -19.88 -18.49 17.91
C THR A 71 -19.02 -17.66 16.97
N VAL A 72 -19.64 -16.71 16.26
CA VAL A 72 -18.94 -15.73 15.42
C VAL A 72 -18.10 -14.77 16.28
N ALA A 73 -18.63 -14.34 17.44
CA ALA A 73 -17.91 -13.52 18.40
C ALA A 73 -16.75 -14.27 19.05
N GLN A 74 -16.91 -15.55 19.40
CA GLN A 74 -15.82 -16.41 19.90
C GLN A 74 -14.74 -16.64 18.84
N LEU A 75 -15.09 -16.99 17.60
CA LEU A 75 -14.13 -17.10 16.50
C LEU A 75 -13.39 -15.78 16.26
N CYS A 76 -14.06 -14.62 16.38
CA CYS A 76 -13.40 -13.31 16.27
C CYS A 76 -12.54 -12.93 17.48
N ALA A 77 -12.87 -13.43 18.68
CA ALA A 77 -12.11 -13.19 19.91
C ALA A 77 -10.81 -14.01 19.95
N TRP A 78 -10.79 -15.20 19.35
CA TRP A 78 -9.56 -16.01 19.22
C TRP A 78 -8.53 -15.37 18.27
N TYR A 79 -8.95 -14.43 17.41
CA TYR A 79 -8.07 -13.67 16.52
C TYR A 79 -7.59 -12.34 17.13
N GLN A 80 -7.97 -12.02 18.38
CA GLN A 80 -7.55 -10.78 19.06
C GLN A 80 -6.29 -10.92 19.90
N ASP A 81 -5.92 -12.15 20.32
CA ASP A 81 -4.69 -12.40 21.06
C ASP A 81 -3.56 -12.83 20.09
N ASP A 82 -2.55 -11.96 20.01
CA ASP A 82 -1.15 -12.23 19.69
C ASP A 82 -0.77 -13.07 18.44
N LEU A 83 -0.06 -12.40 17.52
CA LEU A 83 1.19 -12.88 16.91
C LEU A 83 1.23 -14.35 16.44
N TRP A 84 0.22 -14.89 15.76
CA TRP A 84 0.33 -16.22 15.18
C TRP A 84 -0.33 -16.35 13.80
N VAL A 85 0.46 -16.84 12.86
CA VAL A 85 0.05 -17.24 11.50
C VAL A 85 -1.07 -18.27 11.63
N PRO A 86 -2.24 -18.07 10.99
CA PRO A 86 -3.31 -19.07 11.04
C PRO A 86 -2.80 -20.43 10.56
N GLN A 87 -2.85 -21.43 11.45
CA GLN A 87 -2.41 -22.81 11.20
C GLN A 87 -3.32 -23.58 10.23
N HIS A 88 -4.30 -22.91 9.61
CA HIS A 88 -5.23 -23.46 8.63
C HIS A 88 -5.01 -22.89 7.22
N TYR A 89 -3.78 -22.52 6.87
CA TYR A 89 -3.42 -22.53 5.46
C TYR A 89 -3.33 -23.98 5.02
N ASN A 90 -4.44 -24.52 4.50
CA ASN A 90 -4.31 -25.62 3.56
C ASN A 90 -3.30 -25.12 2.52
N HIS A 91 -2.13 -25.75 2.50
CA HIS A 91 -1.14 -25.64 1.44
C HIS A 91 -1.80 -26.14 0.16
N CYS A 92 -2.76 -25.40 -0.38
CA CYS A 92 -3.15 -25.51 -1.76
C CYS A 92 -1.93 -25.04 -2.53
N LEU A 93 -0.97 -25.95 -2.76
CA LEU A 93 -0.09 -25.89 -3.91
C LEU A 93 -1.05 -25.70 -5.08
N LEU A 94 -1.21 -24.45 -5.50
CA LEU A 94 -1.93 -24.20 -6.72
C LEU A 94 -1.07 -24.92 -7.78
N PRO A 95 -1.63 -25.75 -8.67
CA PRO A 95 -0.87 -26.55 -9.63
C PRO A 95 0.06 -25.75 -10.58
N GLN A 96 0.19 -24.43 -10.37
CA GLN A 96 0.85 -23.42 -11.18
C GLN A 96 1.77 -22.51 -10.34
N ASP A 97 2.17 -22.90 -9.12
CA ASP A 97 3.12 -22.11 -8.33
C ASP A 97 4.49 -22.06 -9.05
N LEU A 98 4.83 -20.88 -9.61
CA LEU A 98 6.08 -20.64 -10.37
C LEU A 98 7.31 -20.50 -9.48
N VAL A 99 7.11 -20.40 -8.17
CA VAL A 99 8.16 -20.26 -7.14
C VAL A 99 7.93 -21.28 -6.03
N ASP A 100 9.01 -21.65 -5.35
CA ASP A 100 8.95 -22.50 -4.17
C ASP A 100 8.67 -21.65 -2.93
N TRP A 101 7.41 -21.67 -2.47
CA TRP A 101 6.93 -20.95 -1.29
C TRP A 101 7.54 -21.44 0.03
N GLN A 102 8.18 -22.62 0.05
CA GLN A 102 8.89 -23.12 1.24
C GLN A 102 10.29 -22.50 1.37
N LYS A 103 10.78 -21.84 0.32
CA LYS A 103 12.08 -21.17 0.28
C LYS A 103 11.93 -19.65 0.22
N PRO A 104 12.95 -18.89 0.62
CA PRO A 104 12.94 -17.44 0.50
C PRO A 104 12.80 -17.00 -0.96
N LEU A 105 11.91 -16.04 -1.22
CA LEU A 105 11.49 -15.68 -2.58
C LEU A 105 12.44 -14.72 -3.28
N LEU A 106 13.24 -13.95 -2.52
CA LEU A 106 13.99 -12.81 -3.08
C LEU A 106 14.87 -13.20 -4.26
N TRP A 107 15.60 -14.32 -4.14
CA TRP A 107 16.51 -14.79 -5.19
C TRP A 107 15.85 -15.78 -6.16
N GLN A 108 14.58 -16.11 -5.96
CA GLN A 108 13.81 -16.95 -6.90
C GLN A 108 13.16 -16.09 -7.99
N VAL A 109 12.62 -14.93 -7.63
CA VAL A 109 11.79 -14.12 -8.54
C VAL A 109 12.51 -13.63 -9.79
N GLY A 110 13.83 -13.40 -9.72
CA GLY A 110 14.61 -12.99 -10.88
C GLY A 110 14.65 -14.03 -12.01
N TYR A 111 14.39 -15.31 -11.71
CA TYR A 111 14.35 -16.38 -12.71
C TYR A 111 13.00 -16.48 -13.43
N LEU A 112 11.97 -15.75 -12.99
CA LEU A 112 10.64 -15.79 -13.61
C LEU A 112 10.61 -15.16 -15.01
N GLY A 113 11.54 -14.25 -15.31
CA GLY A 113 11.68 -13.60 -16.62
C GLY A 113 10.36 -13.02 -17.13
N GLU A 114 9.91 -13.46 -18.30
CA GLU A 114 8.67 -12.99 -18.94
C GLU A 114 7.41 -13.21 -18.09
N LYS A 115 7.41 -14.23 -17.22
CA LYS A 115 6.27 -14.56 -16.37
C LYS A 115 6.17 -13.67 -15.12
N TYR A 116 7.20 -12.90 -14.82
CA TYR A 116 7.28 -12.10 -13.61
C TYR A 116 6.17 -11.05 -13.50
N ASP A 117 5.96 -10.29 -14.57
CA ASP A 117 5.00 -9.17 -14.62
C ASP A 117 3.58 -9.65 -14.31
N GLU A 118 3.17 -10.79 -14.87
CA GLU A 118 1.86 -11.37 -14.56
C GLU A 118 1.82 -11.96 -13.15
N TRP A 119 2.88 -12.67 -12.75
CA TRP A 119 2.93 -13.39 -11.46
C TRP A 119 2.91 -12.46 -10.25
N VAL A 120 3.64 -11.33 -10.30
CA VAL A 120 3.77 -10.38 -9.18
C VAL A 120 2.46 -9.64 -8.91
N HIS A 121 1.68 -9.43 -9.98
CA HIS A 121 0.40 -8.74 -10.01
C HIS A 121 -0.81 -9.65 -9.80
N GLN A 122 -0.58 -10.89 -9.35
CA GLN A 122 -1.60 -11.82 -8.91
C GLN A 122 -1.51 -11.93 -7.39
N PRO A 123 -2.29 -11.15 -6.63
CA PRO A 123 -2.20 -11.12 -5.18
C PRO A 123 -2.50 -12.49 -4.55
N VAL A 124 -1.80 -12.81 -3.48
CA VAL A 124 -2.02 -13.99 -2.65
C VAL A 124 -2.16 -13.60 -1.17
N ASP A 125 -2.92 -14.38 -0.42
CA ASP A 125 -3.03 -14.30 1.03
C ASP A 125 -2.06 -15.32 1.63
N ARG A 126 -0.76 -15.08 1.49
CA ARG A 126 0.29 -15.97 2.01
C ARG A 126 1.43 -15.16 2.62
N PRO A 127 2.02 -15.63 3.73
CA PRO A 127 3.22 -15.00 4.27
C PRO A 127 4.38 -15.16 3.28
N ILE A 128 5.09 -14.07 3.03
CA ILE A 128 6.30 -14.07 2.21
C ILE A 128 7.53 -14.13 3.12
N ARG A 129 8.50 -14.98 2.75
CA ARG A 129 9.86 -14.95 3.29
C ARG A 129 10.82 -14.45 2.22
N LEU A 130 11.66 -13.47 2.53
CA LEU A 130 12.60 -12.87 1.57
C LEU A 130 14.01 -13.44 1.70
N PHE A 131 14.49 -13.68 2.93
CA PHE A 131 15.87 -14.09 3.18
C PHE A 131 15.97 -15.47 3.84
N HIS A 132 17.09 -16.17 3.60
CA HIS A 132 17.40 -17.41 4.34
C HIS A 132 17.71 -17.13 5.81
N SER A 133 18.49 -16.09 6.09
CA SER A 133 18.85 -15.69 7.45
C SER A 133 17.68 -15.06 8.18
N ASP A 134 17.37 -15.54 9.39
CA ASP A 134 16.36 -14.95 10.27
C ASP A 134 16.67 -13.50 10.64
N PHE A 135 17.96 -13.15 10.74
CA PHE A 135 18.39 -11.79 11.01
C PHE A 135 18.01 -10.85 9.85
N LEU A 136 18.38 -11.19 8.61
CA LEU A 136 18.02 -10.37 7.43
C LEU A 136 16.52 -10.34 7.19
N GLU A 137 15.83 -11.45 7.45
CA GLU A 137 14.38 -11.54 7.39
C GLU A 137 13.71 -10.61 8.42
N SER A 138 14.25 -10.52 9.63
CA SER A 138 13.77 -9.58 10.65
C SER A 138 13.98 -8.13 10.22
N LEU A 139 15.11 -7.81 9.57
CA LEU A 139 15.37 -6.46 9.05
C LEU A 139 14.48 -6.08 7.86
N SER A 140 13.93 -7.08 7.17
CA SER A 140 12.98 -6.86 6.08
C SER A 140 11.57 -6.52 6.57
N LYS A 141 11.29 -6.66 7.87
CA LYS A 141 9.96 -6.46 8.47
C LYS A 141 9.94 -5.16 9.23
N THR A 142 9.00 -4.28 8.88
CA THR A 142 8.83 -2.98 9.51
C THR A 142 7.39 -2.82 9.97
N ALA A 143 7.18 -2.68 11.28
CA ALA A 143 5.87 -2.32 11.81
C ALA A 143 5.55 -0.86 11.48
N TRP A 144 4.28 -0.55 11.21
CA TRP A 144 3.84 0.78 10.78
C TRP A 144 4.31 1.91 11.71
N TYR A 145 4.27 1.71 13.03
CA TYR A 145 4.63 2.73 14.00
C TYR A 145 6.13 3.05 13.99
N VAL A 146 6.99 2.19 13.43
CA VAL A 146 8.43 2.44 13.31
C VAL A 146 8.71 3.66 12.43
N VAL A 147 8.00 3.81 11.30
CA VAL A 147 8.13 4.98 10.42
C VAL A 147 7.77 6.25 11.19
N PHE A 148 6.66 6.23 11.92
CA PHE A 148 6.23 7.37 12.73
C PHE A 148 7.24 7.70 13.84
N MET A 149 7.73 6.71 14.59
CA MET A 149 8.70 6.91 15.67
C MET A 149 10.06 7.43 15.19
N VAL A 150 10.54 6.97 14.03
CA VAL A 150 11.84 7.40 13.50
C VAL A 150 11.76 8.81 12.90
N TRP A 151 10.77 9.07 12.05
CA TRP A 151 10.77 10.28 11.22
C TRP A 151 10.05 11.46 11.87
N THR A 152 9.07 11.25 12.74
CA THR A 152 8.36 12.37 13.40
C THR A 152 9.28 13.23 14.27
N PRO A 153 10.17 12.67 15.12
CA PRO A 153 11.14 13.48 15.86
C PRO A 153 12.06 14.28 14.95
N VAL A 154 12.49 13.68 13.82
CA VAL A 154 13.32 14.36 12.81
C VAL A 154 12.55 15.52 12.19
N VAL A 155 11.29 15.33 11.80
CA VAL A 155 10.43 16.39 11.26
C VAL A 155 10.26 17.54 12.26
N LEU A 156 10.00 17.23 13.53
CA LEU A 156 9.83 18.25 14.58
C LEU A 156 11.11 19.03 14.83
N TYR A 157 12.25 18.33 14.98
CA TYR A 157 13.55 18.96 15.20
C TYR A 157 13.96 19.84 14.01
N LEU A 158 13.88 19.32 12.78
CA LEU A 158 14.25 20.07 11.59
C LEU A 158 13.30 21.24 11.33
N SER A 159 12.01 21.11 11.66
CA SER A 159 11.05 22.23 11.59
C SER A 159 11.43 23.35 12.55
N TRP A 160 11.84 23.00 13.77
CA TRP A 160 12.33 23.97 14.76
C TRP A 160 13.64 24.64 14.28
N VAL A 161 14.59 23.88 13.74
CA VAL A 161 15.82 24.41 13.13
C VAL A 161 15.48 25.37 11.99
N SER A 162 14.65 24.95 11.03
CA SER A 162 14.22 25.80 9.91
C SER A 162 13.57 27.11 10.38
N TYR A 163 12.65 27.04 11.34
CA TYR A 163 11.97 28.22 11.86
C TYR A 163 12.93 29.19 12.56
N THR A 164 13.81 28.66 13.41
CA THR A 164 14.79 29.47 14.15
C THR A 164 15.85 30.09 13.23
N SER A 165 16.32 29.35 12.21
CA SER A 165 17.23 29.88 11.18
C SER A 165 16.58 30.98 10.34
N LEU A 166 15.30 30.84 9.95
CA LEU A 166 14.57 31.91 9.27
C LEU A 166 14.35 33.13 10.17
N ALA A 167 14.18 32.92 11.48
CA ALA A 167 13.99 34.00 12.45
C ALA A 167 15.23 34.89 12.63
N GLN A 168 16.42 34.40 12.28
CA GLN A 168 17.66 35.21 12.28
C GLN A 168 17.67 36.30 11.20
N GLY A 169 16.77 36.24 10.20
CA GLY A 169 16.63 37.27 9.17
C GLY A 169 17.72 37.28 8.09
N ASN A 170 18.64 36.32 8.13
CA ASN A 170 19.78 36.25 7.20
C ASN A 170 19.46 35.53 5.89
N THR A 171 18.29 34.90 5.77
CA THR A 171 17.94 34.09 4.59
C THR A 171 17.42 35.00 3.47
N ARG A 172 18.09 34.97 2.32
CA ARG A 172 17.70 35.73 1.12
C ARG A 172 17.61 34.85 -0.11
N LEU A 173 16.49 34.95 -0.82
CA LEU A 173 16.31 34.34 -2.14
C LEU A 173 17.23 35.00 -3.17
N PHE A 174 17.62 34.24 -4.19
CA PHE A 174 18.47 34.67 -5.32
C PHE A 174 19.88 35.15 -4.99
N SER A 175 20.27 35.17 -3.71
CA SER A 175 21.61 35.54 -3.25
C SER A 175 22.74 34.73 -3.92
N SER A 176 22.45 33.49 -4.33
CA SER A 176 23.40 32.63 -5.06
C SER A 176 23.58 33.00 -6.54
N PHE A 177 22.68 33.79 -7.13
CA PHE A 177 22.68 34.13 -8.57
C PHE A 177 22.86 35.63 -8.84
N THR A 178 22.33 36.51 -7.97
CA THR A 178 22.49 37.97 -8.08
C THR A 178 22.35 38.64 -6.72
N THR A 179 23.19 39.63 -6.45
CA THR A 179 23.12 40.45 -5.23
C THR A 179 22.15 41.62 -5.36
N GLU A 180 21.70 41.96 -6.56
CA GLU A 180 20.87 43.15 -6.82
C GLU A 180 19.38 42.94 -6.48
N TYR A 181 18.90 41.70 -6.56
CA TYR A 181 17.48 41.35 -6.34
C TYR A 181 17.30 40.28 -5.25
N SER A 182 17.92 40.50 -4.08
CA SER A 182 17.80 39.57 -2.96
C SER A 182 16.53 39.82 -2.14
N ILE A 183 15.59 38.88 -2.14
CA ILE A 183 14.33 39.00 -1.37
C ILE A 183 14.52 38.33 0.00
N PRO A 184 14.33 39.05 1.12
CA PRO A 184 14.44 38.47 2.46
C PRO A 184 13.28 37.50 2.73
N VAL A 185 13.60 36.32 3.25
CA VAL A 185 12.61 35.31 3.66
C VAL A 185 12.46 35.35 5.17
N HIS A 186 11.34 35.89 5.64
CA HIS A 186 11.02 35.95 7.06
C HIS A 186 10.46 34.61 7.60
N LYS A 187 10.59 34.36 8.90
CA LYS A 187 10.07 33.13 9.56
C LYS A 187 8.58 32.85 9.33
N TYR A 188 7.77 33.88 9.03
CA TYR A 188 6.33 33.72 8.74
C TYR A 188 6.06 32.99 7.43
N TYR A 189 7.05 32.88 6.54
CA TYR A 189 6.94 32.09 5.31
C TYR A 189 7.13 30.59 5.55
N PHE A 190 7.64 30.18 6.72
CA PHE A 190 7.92 28.78 7.02
C PHE A 190 6.73 27.84 6.78
N PRO A 191 5.50 28.12 7.27
CA PRO A 191 4.36 27.22 7.04
C PRO A 191 4.03 27.03 5.56
N PHE A 192 4.20 28.07 4.73
CA PHE A 192 3.94 27.99 3.29
C PHE A 192 5.02 27.18 2.55
N ILE A 193 6.29 27.36 2.93
CA ILE A 193 7.41 26.58 2.39
C ILE A 193 7.29 25.12 2.80
N PHE A 194 6.89 24.86 4.04
CA PHE A 194 6.61 23.53 4.55
C PHE A 194 5.47 22.86 3.78
N LEU A 195 4.36 23.58 3.57
CA LEU A 195 3.24 23.09 2.77
C LEU A 195 3.62 22.84 1.31
N LEU A 196 4.46 23.69 0.72
CA LEU A 196 5.04 23.45 -0.61
C LEU A 196 5.83 22.14 -0.63
N GLY A 197 6.65 21.88 0.40
CA GLY A 197 7.33 20.58 0.57
C GLY A 197 6.37 19.40 0.58
N MET A 198 5.25 19.49 1.32
CA MET A 198 4.22 18.44 1.34
C MET A 198 3.54 18.25 -0.03
N ILE A 199 3.25 19.33 -0.75
CA ILE A 199 2.66 19.27 -2.10
C ILE A 199 3.65 18.61 -3.07
N LEU A 200 4.93 19.00 -3.02
CA LEU A 200 5.99 18.37 -3.82
C LEU A 200 6.15 16.89 -3.48
N TRP A 201 6.00 16.51 -2.21
CA TRP A 201 5.95 15.09 -1.84
C TRP A 201 4.79 14.37 -2.51
N SER A 202 3.57 14.93 -2.53
CA SER A 202 2.44 14.26 -3.20
C SER A 202 2.67 14.02 -4.70
N LEU A 203 3.42 14.91 -5.36
CA LEU A 203 3.85 14.71 -6.74
C LEU A 203 4.91 13.61 -6.82
N LEU A 204 5.90 13.63 -5.92
CA LEU A 204 6.97 12.64 -5.87
C LEU A 204 6.42 11.23 -5.57
N GLU A 205 5.45 11.11 -4.67
CA GLU A 205 4.67 9.90 -4.42
C GLU A 205 4.10 9.35 -5.73
N TYR A 206 3.38 10.18 -6.48
CA TYR A 206 2.81 9.77 -7.77
C TYR A 206 3.89 9.31 -8.76
N LEU A 207 5.00 10.04 -8.87
CA LEU A 207 6.09 9.72 -9.80
C LEU A 207 6.82 8.43 -9.42
N ILE A 208 7.17 8.26 -8.14
CA ILE A 208 7.81 7.04 -7.63
C ILE A 208 6.86 5.86 -7.81
N HIS A 209 5.59 6.01 -7.41
CA HIS A 209 4.62 4.93 -7.51
C HIS A 209 4.43 4.50 -8.97
N ARG A 210 4.27 5.45 -9.90
CA ARG A 210 4.08 5.14 -11.32
C ARG A 210 5.32 4.61 -12.03
N PHE A 211 6.47 5.27 -11.86
CA PHE A 211 7.64 5.02 -12.72
C PHE A 211 8.69 4.12 -12.08
N VAL A 212 8.72 4.00 -10.74
CA VAL A 212 9.68 3.16 -10.02
C VAL A 212 9.01 1.92 -9.48
N PHE A 213 7.90 2.07 -8.77
CA PHE A 213 7.19 0.96 -8.14
C PHE A 213 6.36 0.14 -9.13
N HIS A 214 5.92 0.74 -10.24
CA HIS A 214 5.25 0.06 -11.36
C HIS A 214 6.13 0.01 -12.63
N MET A 215 7.45 0.04 -12.46
CA MET A 215 8.35 -0.19 -13.59
C MET A 215 8.16 -1.60 -14.14
N LYS A 216 8.24 -1.75 -15.46
CA LYS A 216 8.27 -3.07 -16.09
C LYS A 216 9.74 -3.47 -16.33
N PRO A 217 10.36 -4.26 -15.44
CA PRO A 217 11.75 -4.67 -15.63
C PRO A 217 11.88 -5.52 -16.91
N PRO A 218 12.98 -5.42 -17.68
CA PRO A 218 13.23 -6.31 -18.81
C PRO A 218 13.31 -7.76 -18.32
N ALA A 219 12.62 -8.67 -19.02
CA ALA A 219 12.56 -10.09 -18.66
C ALA A 219 13.94 -10.78 -18.62
N SER A 220 14.93 -10.24 -19.34
CA SER A 220 16.30 -10.74 -19.35
C SER A 220 17.13 -10.29 -18.15
N ASN A 221 16.67 -9.32 -17.35
CA ASN A 221 17.45 -8.73 -16.27
C ASN A 221 16.98 -9.24 -14.89
N TYR A 222 17.63 -10.32 -14.45
CA TYR A 222 17.43 -10.94 -13.14
C TYR A 222 17.45 -9.95 -11.97
N TYR A 223 18.44 -9.05 -11.94
CA TYR A 223 18.64 -8.13 -10.82
C TYR A 223 17.59 -7.03 -10.77
N LEU A 224 17.16 -6.53 -11.92
CA LEU A 224 16.12 -5.49 -11.97
C LEU A 224 14.74 -6.05 -11.61
N ILE A 225 14.45 -7.29 -11.98
CA ILE A 225 13.27 -8.03 -11.50
C ILE A 225 13.30 -8.17 -9.97
N THR A 226 14.45 -8.60 -9.43
CA THR A 226 14.65 -8.77 -7.99
C THR A 226 14.50 -7.43 -7.24
N LEU A 227 15.06 -6.35 -7.79
CA LEU A 227 14.92 -5.00 -7.23
C LEU A 227 13.48 -4.51 -7.25
N HIS A 228 12.74 -4.70 -8.36
CA HIS A 228 11.32 -4.36 -8.43
C HIS A 228 10.52 -5.10 -7.36
N PHE A 229 10.80 -6.39 -7.16
CA PHE A 229 10.13 -7.19 -6.14
C PHE A 229 10.37 -6.64 -4.73
N LEU A 230 11.60 -6.24 -4.40
CA LEU A 230 11.93 -5.61 -3.13
C LEU A 230 11.24 -4.27 -2.92
N LEU A 231 11.18 -3.43 -3.95
CA LEU A 231 10.65 -2.06 -3.83
C LEU A 231 9.13 -2.03 -3.69
N HIS A 232 8.42 -2.82 -4.50
CA HIS A 232 6.95 -2.79 -4.51
C HIS A 232 6.28 -4.11 -4.91
N GLY A 233 6.94 -4.96 -5.70
CA GLY A 233 6.34 -6.20 -6.18
C GLY A 233 5.89 -7.14 -5.05
N GLN A 234 6.63 -7.21 -3.93
CA GLN A 234 6.22 -7.98 -2.76
C GLN A 234 4.90 -7.49 -2.15
N HIS A 235 4.64 -6.18 -2.21
CA HIS A 235 3.43 -5.57 -1.68
C HIS A 235 2.23 -5.88 -2.57
N HIS A 236 2.36 -5.81 -3.90
CA HIS A 236 1.31 -6.30 -4.80
C HIS A 236 1.08 -7.80 -4.69
N LYS A 237 2.15 -8.57 -4.44
CA LYS A 237 2.04 -10.01 -4.32
C LYS A 237 1.36 -10.43 -3.01
N SER A 238 1.67 -9.80 -1.88
CA SER A 238 1.04 -10.04 -0.58
C SER A 238 0.58 -8.72 0.04
N PRO A 239 -0.56 -8.16 -0.41
CA PRO A 239 -1.02 -6.83 -0.02
C PRO A 239 -1.49 -6.75 1.44
N PHE A 240 -1.65 -7.89 2.12
CA PHE A 240 -2.07 -7.97 3.52
C PHE A 240 -0.96 -8.51 4.46
N ASP A 241 0.31 -8.52 4.03
CA ASP A 241 1.45 -8.64 4.95
C ASP A 241 1.71 -7.30 5.66
N SER A 242 1.30 -7.19 6.93
CA SER A 242 1.37 -5.95 7.71
C SER A 242 2.80 -5.52 8.01
N SER A 243 3.75 -6.44 7.91
CA SER A 243 5.16 -6.17 8.20
C SER A 243 5.95 -5.70 6.97
N ARG A 244 5.35 -5.72 5.77
CA ARG A 244 6.04 -5.43 4.49
C ARG A 244 5.33 -4.40 3.62
N LEU A 245 4.45 -3.60 4.22
CA LEU A 245 3.75 -2.53 3.53
C LEU A 245 4.54 -1.22 3.56
N VAL A 246 4.97 -0.80 4.75
CA VAL A 246 5.66 0.48 4.94
C VAL A 246 7.13 0.37 4.55
N PHE A 247 7.72 1.48 4.10
CA PHE A 247 9.10 1.44 3.62
C PHE A 247 10.08 1.40 4.81
N PRO A 248 10.99 0.40 4.90
CA PRO A 248 11.88 0.27 6.05
C PRO A 248 12.79 1.50 6.23
N PRO A 249 13.03 2.01 7.46
CA PRO A 249 13.75 3.27 7.65
C PRO A 249 15.17 3.32 7.09
N VAL A 250 15.90 2.19 7.13
CA VAL A 250 17.28 2.11 6.62
C VAL A 250 17.34 2.37 5.11
N PRO A 251 16.67 1.60 4.24
CA PRO A 251 16.61 1.93 2.81
C PRO A 251 15.90 3.27 2.54
N ALA A 252 14.88 3.65 3.34
CA ALA A 252 14.24 4.97 3.23
C ALA A 252 15.25 6.11 3.40
N SER A 253 16.18 5.99 4.36
CA SER A 253 17.18 7.02 4.67
C SER A 253 18.10 7.32 3.49
N LEU A 254 18.40 6.34 2.64
CA LEU A 254 19.21 6.53 1.44
C LEU A 254 18.47 7.38 0.40
N VAL A 255 17.19 7.07 0.19
CA VAL A 255 16.32 7.83 -0.73
C VAL A 255 16.06 9.25 -0.20
N ILE A 256 15.77 9.38 1.09
CA ILE A 256 15.57 10.66 1.78
C ILE A 256 16.86 11.50 1.71
N GLY A 257 18.03 10.90 1.95
CA GLY A 257 19.33 11.56 1.86
C GLY A 257 19.65 12.04 0.44
N PHE A 258 19.29 11.26 -0.58
CA PHE A 258 19.41 11.69 -1.98
C PHE A 258 18.58 12.94 -2.26
N PHE A 259 17.28 12.95 -1.89
CA PHE A 259 16.43 14.13 -2.10
C PHE A 259 16.84 15.32 -1.26
N TYR A 260 17.34 15.11 -0.04
CA TYR A 260 17.95 16.17 0.76
C TYR A 260 19.13 16.81 0.02
N GLY A 261 20.05 15.98 -0.50
CA GLY A 261 21.19 16.46 -1.28
C GLY A 261 20.76 17.26 -2.52
N VAL A 262 19.77 16.78 -3.27
CA VAL A 262 19.22 17.50 -4.42
C VAL A 262 18.67 18.88 -4.01
N LEU A 263 17.87 18.95 -2.95
CA LEU A 263 17.33 20.24 -2.47
C LEU A 263 18.42 21.19 -1.99
N ARG A 264 19.49 20.67 -1.37
CA ARG A 264 20.67 21.45 -0.95
C ARG A 264 21.48 22.00 -2.12
N LEU A 265 21.47 21.32 -3.27
CA LEU A 265 22.12 21.81 -4.49
C LEU A 265 21.28 22.86 -5.22
N LEU A 266 19.95 22.74 -5.17
CA LEU A 266 19.03 23.60 -5.94
C LEU A 266 18.60 24.86 -5.19
N LEU A 267 18.54 24.83 -3.85
CA LEU A 267 17.95 25.89 -3.04
C LEU A 267 18.94 26.41 -1.98
N PRO A 268 18.83 27.68 -1.56
CA PRO A 268 19.55 28.19 -0.40
C PRO A 268 19.33 27.31 0.83
N GLU A 269 20.37 27.11 1.63
CA GLU A 269 20.44 26.15 2.74
C GLU A 269 19.15 26.06 3.59
N VAL A 270 18.70 27.17 4.17
CA VAL A 270 17.54 27.20 5.06
C VAL A 270 16.24 26.94 4.30
N LEU A 271 16.14 27.41 3.06
CA LEU A 271 14.96 27.19 2.22
C LEU A 271 14.88 25.73 1.78
N GLY A 272 15.98 25.15 1.32
CA GLY A 272 16.08 23.74 0.97
C GLY A 272 15.74 22.84 2.14
N LEU A 273 16.25 23.14 3.34
CA LEU A 273 15.89 22.41 4.56
C LEU A 273 14.39 22.52 4.90
N SER A 274 13.81 23.71 4.73
CA SER A 274 12.39 23.97 5.01
C SER A 274 11.44 23.25 4.03
N VAL A 275 11.80 23.19 2.74
CA VAL A 275 11.07 22.38 1.75
C VAL A 275 11.25 20.89 2.04
N PHE A 276 12.47 20.47 2.35
CA PHE A 276 12.80 19.08 2.68
C PHE A 276 11.99 18.55 3.86
N VAL A 277 11.92 19.31 4.98
CA VAL A 277 11.18 18.86 6.17
C VAL A 277 9.67 18.77 5.92
N GLY A 278 9.12 19.68 5.10
CA GLY A 278 7.74 19.57 4.61
C GLY A 278 7.52 18.32 3.77
N GLY A 279 8.45 18.00 2.85
CA GLY A 279 8.41 16.79 2.06
C GLY A 279 8.53 15.51 2.89
N LEU A 280 9.41 15.50 3.90
CA LEU A 280 9.57 14.39 4.83
C LEU A 280 8.30 14.16 5.67
N CYS A 281 7.64 15.23 6.11
CA CYS A 281 6.33 15.14 6.74
C CYS A 281 5.28 14.54 5.80
N GLY A 282 5.27 14.98 4.53
CA GLY A 282 4.45 14.40 3.47
C GLY A 282 4.66 12.89 3.33
N TYR A 283 5.92 12.43 3.34
CA TYR A 283 6.26 11.00 3.31
C TYR A 283 5.67 10.22 4.49
N VAL A 284 5.84 10.72 5.72
CA VAL A 284 5.27 10.07 6.91
C VAL A 284 3.74 9.96 6.78
N ILE A 285 3.07 11.04 6.36
CA ILE A 285 1.62 11.03 6.16
C ILE A 285 1.22 10.02 5.09
N TYR A 286 1.92 9.99 3.96
CA TYR A 286 1.70 9.03 2.89
C TYR A 286 1.79 7.59 3.38
N ASP A 287 2.87 7.22 4.09
CA ASP A 287 3.11 5.83 4.49
C ASP A 287 2.06 5.37 5.53
N MET A 288 1.67 6.28 6.44
CA MET A 288 0.60 6.02 7.41
C MET A 288 -0.77 5.91 6.75
N MET A 289 -1.07 6.78 5.76
CA MET A 289 -2.29 6.67 4.97
C MET A 289 -2.30 5.35 4.20
N HIS A 290 -1.23 5.00 3.51
CA HIS A 290 -1.11 3.76 2.75
C HIS A 290 -1.39 2.53 3.63
N TYR A 291 -0.75 2.46 4.80
CA TYR A 291 -1.00 1.40 5.77
C TYR A 291 -2.47 1.36 6.22
N TYR A 292 -3.04 2.54 6.55
CA TYR A 292 -4.43 2.64 6.96
C TYR A 292 -5.43 2.28 5.86
N LEU A 293 -5.12 2.51 4.57
CA LEU A 293 -5.97 2.09 3.46
C LEU A 293 -6.04 0.55 3.34
N HIS A 294 -4.97 -0.17 3.69
CA HIS A 294 -4.98 -1.64 3.70
C HIS A 294 -5.68 -2.20 4.94
N TYR A 295 -5.29 -1.76 6.14
CA TYR A 295 -5.72 -2.39 7.41
C TYR A 295 -6.81 -1.64 8.17
N GLY A 296 -6.97 -0.35 7.92
CA GLY A 296 -7.99 0.48 8.55
C GLY A 296 -9.39 0.21 8.02
N SER A 297 -10.40 0.60 8.80
CA SER A 297 -11.81 0.54 8.40
C SER A 297 -12.43 1.94 8.34
N PRO A 298 -12.09 2.76 7.32
CA PRO A 298 -12.65 4.09 7.18
C PRO A 298 -14.18 4.04 7.03
N LYS A 299 -14.87 4.99 7.66
CA LYS A 299 -16.34 5.06 7.63
C LYS A 299 -16.83 5.35 6.22
N LYS A 300 -17.89 4.66 5.77
CA LYS A 300 -18.53 4.88 4.46
C LYS A 300 -18.90 6.35 4.28
N GLY A 301 -18.64 6.88 3.08
CA GLY A 301 -18.90 8.28 2.74
C GLY A 301 -17.78 9.26 3.11
N THR A 302 -16.74 8.81 3.82
CA THR A 302 -15.55 9.64 4.07
C THR A 302 -14.57 9.62 2.89
N TYR A 303 -13.72 10.63 2.80
CA TYR A 303 -12.65 10.71 1.80
C TYR A 303 -11.73 9.46 1.85
N LEU A 304 -11.31 9.04 3.04
CA LEU A 304 -10.47 7.86 3.23
C LEU A 304 -11.15 6.55 2.80
N TYR A 305 -12.47 6.45 2.93
CA TYR A 305 -13.21 5.30 2.39
C TYR A 305 -13.14 5.28 0.86
N GLY A 306 -13.30 6.45 0.23
CA GLY A 306 -13.11 6.59 -1.22
C GLY A 306 -11.69 6.23 -1.64
N LEU A 307 -10.67 6.70 -0.93
CA LEU A 307 -9.27 6.35 -1.21
C LEU A 307 -9.00 4.86 -1.01
N LYS A 308 -9.54 4.24 0.05
CA LYS A 308 -9.40 2.78 0.28
C LYS A 308 -9.97 2.00 -0.90
N ALA A 309 -11.20 2.31 -1.33
CA ALA A 309 -11.81 1.65 -2.47
C ALA A 309 -10.99 1.85 -3.76
N TYR A 310 -10.46 3.06 -3.97
CA TYR A 310 -9.64 3.39 -5.14
C TYR A 310 -8.31 2.62 -5.15
N HIS A 311 -7.61 2.57 -4.02
CA HIS A 311 -6.34 1.87 -3.88
C HIS A 311 -6.49 0.34 -3.97
N VAL A 312 -7.56 -0.21 -3.42
CA VAL A 312 -7.89 -1.63 -3.65
C VAL A 312 -8.10 -1.89 -5.14
N LYS A 313 -8.86 -1.05 -5.85
CA LYS A 313 -9.04 -1.24 -7.30
C LYS A 313 -7.71 -1.21 -8.04
N HIS A 314 -6.78 -0.35 -7.64
CA HIS A 314 -5.42 -0.37 -8.16
C HIS A 314 -4.76 -1.75 -7.98
N HIS A 315 -4.80 -2.34 -6.78
CA HIS A 315 -4.23 -3.67 -6.52
C HIS A 315 -4.87 -4.81 -7.32
N PHE A 316 -6.21 -4.83 -7.38
CA PHE A 316 -6.95 -6.02 -7.82
C PHE A 316 -7.54 -5.92 -9.23
N GLU A 317 -7.59 -4.74 -9.85
CA GLU A 317 -8.30 -4.54 -11.12
C GLU A 317 -7.53 -3.66 -12.11
N HIS A 318 -6.98 -2.54 -11.65
CA HIS A 318 -6.43 -1.49 -12.49
C HIS A 318 -5.00 -1.11 -12.10
N GLN A 319 -4.07 -2.06 -12.13
CA GLN A 319 -2.67 -1.86 -11.69
C GLN A 319 -1.91 -0.79 -12.49
N LYS A 320 -2.37 -0.49 -13.71
CA LYS A 320 -1.79 0.57 -14.56
C LYS A 320 -2.47 1.95 -14.37
N SER A 321 -3.25 2.13 -13.31
CA SER A 321 -3.99 3.35 -12.99
C SER A 321 -4.14 3.51 -11.48
N GLY A 322 -4.46 4.69 -10.98
CA GLY A 322 -4.60 4.93 -9.55
C GLY A 322 -3.28 4.93 -8.80
N PHE A 323 -2.30 5.68 -9.30
CA PHE A 323 -0.99 5.78 -8.66
C PHE A 323 -0.99 6.75 -7.46
N GLY A 324 -2.02 7.59 -7.32
CA GLY A 324 -2.17 8.45 -6.14
C GLY A 324 -2.72 7.69 -4.93
N ILE A 325 -1.96 7.64 -3.84
CA ILE A 325 -2.34 6.97 -2.58
C ILE A 325 -2.92 7.98 -1.59
N SER A 326 -2.19 9.06 -1.32
CA SER A 326 -2.62 10.14 -0.42
C SER A 326 -3.69 11.02 -1.05
N THR A 327 -3.66 11.16 -2.38
CA THR A 327 -4.63 11.92 -3.16
C THR A 327 -4.72 11.42 -4.60
N ARG A 328 -5.91 11.49 -5.20
CA ARG A 328 -6.13 11.19 -6.63
C ARG A 328 -5.75 12.35 -7.55
N PHE A 329 -5.35 13.50 -7.01
CA PHE A 329 -5.15 14.74 -7.77
C PHE A 329 -4.24 14.55 -8.99
N TRP A 330 -3.09 13.88 -8.82
CA TRP A 330 -2.12 13.66 -9.90
C TRP A 330 -2.58 12.65 -10.96
N ASP A 331 -3.54 11.77 -10.64
CA ASP A 331 -4.09 10.86 -11.64
C ASP A 331 -4.91 11.58 -12.74
N TYR A 332 -5.46 12.76 -12.45
CA TYR A 332 -6.23 13.56 -13.42
C TYR A 332 -5.36 14.14 -14.56
N PRO A 333 -4.37 15.01 -14.30
CA PRO A 333 -3.59 15.63 -15.37
C PRO A 333 -2.78 14.60 -16.18
N PHE A 334 -2.40 13.49 -15.56
CA PHE A 334 -1.62 12.44 -16.19
C PHE A 334 -2.44 11.30 -16.78
N ARG A 335 -3.78 11.39 -16.74
CA ARG A 335 -4.74 10.44 -17.33
C ARG A 335 -4.55 9.00 -16.84
N THR A 336 -4.36 8.84 -15.54
CA THR A 336 -4.23 7.54 -14.85
C THR A 336 -5.35 7.32 -13.83
N LEU A 337 -6.46 8.04 -13.94
CA LEU A 337 -7.63 7.90 -13.05
C LEU A 337 -8.31 6.55 -13.27
N ILE A 338 -8.60 5.81 -12.20
CA ILE A 338 -9.39 4.58 -12.27
C ILE A 338 -10.84 4.91 -12.67
N PRO A 339 -11.42 4.25 -13.69
CA PRO A 339 -12.81 4.45 -14.07
C PRO A 339 -13.79 4.14 -12.93
N GLU A 340 -14.85 4.93 -12.81
CA GLU A 340 -15.97 4.60 -11.94
C GLU A 340 -16.91 3.63 -12.67
N GLU A 341 -17.12 2.44 -12.12
CA GLU A 341 -18.15 1.52 -12.63
C GLU A 341 -19.52 2.11 -12.29
N SER A 342 -20.30 2.47 -13.32
CA SER A 342 -21.70 2.85 -13.17
C SER A 342 -22.59 1.67 -13.54
N PHE A 343 -23.17 1.01 -12.54
CA PHE A 343 -24.34 0.17 -12.77
C PHE A 343 -25.54 1.12 -12.88
N LYS A 344 -26.25 1.08 -14.01
CA LYS A 344 -27.58 1.71 -14.07
C LYS A 344 -28.40 1.07 -12.95
N LYS A 345 -28.96 1.89 -12.05
CA LYS A 345 -30.05 1.42 -11.21
C LYS A 345 -31.14 0.99 -12.19
N GLU A 346 -31.48 -0.30 -12.21
CA GLU A 346 -32.77 -0.70 -12.75
C GLU A 346 -33.80 -0.09 -11.80
N ASP A 347 -34.58 0.85 -12.33
CA ASP A 347 -35.66 1.55 -11.64
C ASP A 347 -36.82 0.60 -11.28
#